data_AF-A0A426QL06-F1
#
_entry.id   AF-A0A426QL06-F1
#
_cell.length_a   1.000
_cell.length_b   1.000
_cell.length_c   1.000
_cell.angle_alpha   90.00
_cell.angle_beta   90.00
_cell.angle_gamma   90.00
#
_symmetry.space_group_name_H-M   'P 1'
#
loop_
_entity.id
_entity.type
_entity.pdbx_description
1 polymer ?
#
loop_
_entity_poly.entity_id
_entity_poly.type
_entity_poly.pdbx_seq_one_letter_code
_entity_poly.pdbx_strand_id
1 'polypeptide(L)'
;MVARQQTKLTETSGPANANLALRFLQALLNCAIAQYEKTKGEHLIAENPIHRLSRTRVWNRDERRRTVIKRHQLSAWYVIRATSQGT
;
A
#
# COMPACT_ATOMS: atom_id res chain seq x y z
N MET A 1 4.14 3.35 17.87
CA MET A 1 3.62 4.46 17.03
C MET A 1 3.44 3.99 15.60
N VAL A 2 2.48 4.56 14.86
CA VAL A 2 2.13 4.19 13.48
C VAL A 2 3.33 4.25 12.52
N ALA A 3 4.23 5.22 12.69
CA ALA A 3 5.48 5.31 11.93
C ALA A 3 6.35 4.04 12.04
N ARG A 4 6.49 3.49 13.27
CA ARG A 4 7.23 2.24 13.50
C ARG A 4 6.58 1.05 12.78
N GLN A 5 5.25 1.02 12.69
CA GLN A 5 4.54 -0.02 11.96
C GLN A 5 4.74 0.11 10.45
N GLN A 6 4.77 1.34 9.91
CA GLN A 6 5.09 1.58 8.50
C GLN A 6 6.49 1.05 8.16
N THR A 7 7.49 1.34 8.99
CA THR A 7 8.87 0.85 8.78
C THR A 7 8.90 -0.68 8.80
N LYS A 8 8.27 -1.31 9.79
CA LYS A 8 8.21 -2.78 9.89
C LYS A 8 7.53 -3.42 8.66
N LEU A 9 6.43 -2.85 8.20
CA LEU A 9 5.73 -3.32 6.99
C LEU A 9 6.57 -3.14 5.73
N THR A 10 7.34 -2.05 5.67
CA THR A 10 8.26 -1.79 4.56
C THR A 10 9.35 -2.86 4.48
N GLU A 11 9.91 -3.26 5.63
CA GLU A 11 10.92 -4.32 5.73
C GLU A 11 10.34 -5.70 5.39
N THR A 12 9.13 -6.01 5.85
CA THR A 12 8.56 -7.37 5.72
C THR A 12 7.92 -7.61 4.35
N SER A 13 7.20 -6.63 3.81
CA SER A 13 6.32 -6.81 2.63
C SER A 13 6.71 -5.91 1.45
N GLY A 14 7.70 -5.05 1.62
CA GLY A 14 8.15 -4.10 0.62
C GLY A 14 7.44 -2.75 0.66
N PRO A 15 8.06 -1.70 0.10
CA PRO A 15 7.63 -0.31 0.27
C PRO A 15 6.26 0.02 -0.32
N ALA A 16 5.95 -0.52 -1.50
CA ALA A 16 4.66 -0.30 -2.16
C ALA A 16 3.49 -0.95 -1.39
N ASN A 17 3.70 -2.16 -0.85
CA ASN A 17 2.69 -2.87 -0.07
C ASN A 17 2.43 -2.18 1.27
N ALA A 18 3.48 -1.69 1.93
CA ALA A 18 3.34 -0.90 3.16
C ALA A 18 2.53 0.38 2.92
N ASN A 19 2.86 1.11 1.84
CA ASN A 19 2.11 2.30 1.43
C ASN A 19 0.62 1.99 1.17
N LEU A 20 0.33 0.91 0.44
CA LEU A 20 -1.04 0.49 0.14
C LEU A 20 -1.81 0.16 1.43
N ALA A 21 -1.23 -0.65 2.31
CA ALA A 21 -1.87 -1.07 3.56
C ALA A 21 -2.25 0.14 4.44
N LEU A 22 -1.34 1.12 4.58
CA LEU A 22 -1.62 2.30 5.41
C LEU A 22 -2.56 3.30 4.75
N ARG A 23 -2.56 3.42 3.41
CA ARG A 23 -3.58 4.20 2.69
C ARG A 23 -4.97 3.58 2.82
N PHE A 24 -5.07 2.25 2.76
CA PHE A 24 -6.31 1.54 3.00
C PHE A 24 -6.82 1.77 4.43
N LEU A 25 -5.94 1.63 5.43
CA LEU A 25 -6.28 1.92 6.82
C LEU A 25 -6.72 3.38 7.01
N GLN A 26 -6.09 4.33 6.30
CA GLN A 26 -6.50 5.73 6.31
C GLN A 26 -7.95 5.89 5.84
N ALA A 27 -8.29 5.31 4.68
CA ALA A 27 -9.62 5.38 4.11
C ALA A 27 -10.66 4.72 5.02
N LEU A 28 -10.33 3.57 5.61
CA LEU A 28 -11.20 2.87 6.55
C LEU A 28 -11.51 3.72 7.79
N LEU A 29 -10.49 4.34 8.39
CA LEU A 29 -10.67 5.20 9.55
C LEU A 29 -11.43 6.49 9.21
N ASN A 30 -11.17 7.08 8.05
CA ASN A 30 -11.93 8.24 7.57
C ASN A 30 -13.40 7.88 7.35
N CYS A 31 -13.68 6.70 6.80
CA CYS A 31 -15.02 6.17 6.62
C CYS A 31 -15.72 5.97 7.98
N ALA A 32 -15.03 5.40 8.97
CA ALA A 32 -15.57 5.23 10.31
C ALA A 32 -15.86 6.57 11.01
N ILE A 33 -14.97 7.56 10.87
CA ILE A 33 -15.19 8.91 11.43
C ILE A 33 -16.46 9.54 10.85
N ALA A 34 -16.69 9.39 9.54
CA ALA A 34 -17.85 9.96 8.86
C ALA A 34 -19.17 9.24 9.17
N GLN A 35 -19.14 7.92 9.37
CA GLN A 35 -20.34 7.13 9.64
C GLN A 35 -20.74 7.08 11.11
N TYR A 36 -19.78 7.17 12.03
CA TYR A 36 -20.01 6.97 13.45
C TYR A 36 -19.88 8.29 14.21
N GLU A 37 -21.02 8.94 14.38
CA GLU A 37 -21.19 10.08 15.27
C GLU A 37 -21.82 9.63 16.60
N LYS A 38 -21.30 10.17 17.70
CA LYS A 38 -21.86 9.95 19.04
C LYS A 38 -23.12 10.80 19.21
N THR A 39 -23.95 10.47 20.18
CA THR A 39 -25.22 11.17 20.51
C THR A 39 -25.09 12.68 20.73
N LYS A 40 -23.86 13.20 20.94
CA LYS A 40 -23.55 14.64 21.09
C LYS A 40 -23.00 15.32 19.82
N GLY A 41 -22.99 14.64 18.67
CA GLY A 41 -22.36 15.13 17.43
C GLY A 41 -20.84 15.07 17.44
N GLU A 42 -20.24 14.39 18.41
CA GLU A 42 -18.79 14.16 18.45
C GLU A 42 -18.44 12.86 17.71
N HIS A 43 -17.46 12.90 16.81
CA HIS A 43 -16.96 11.70 16.15
C HIS A 43 -16.35 10.72 17.17
N LEU A 44 -16.60 9.43 17.00
CA LEU A 44 -16.05 8.38 17.88
C LEU A 44 -14.51 8.37 17.88
N ILE A 45 -13.90 8.76 16.76
CA ILE A 45 -12.46 8.86 16.56
C ILE A 45 -12.14 10.33 16.29
N ALA A 46 -11.37 10.97 17.17
CA ALA A 46 -11.10 12.41 17.09
C ALA A 46 -10.18 12.81 15.93
N GLU A 47 -9.14 12.03 15.65
CA GLU A 47 -8.19 12.30 14.56
C GLU A 47 -7.63 10.98 14.02
N ASN A 48 -7.53 10.85 12.70
CA ASN A 48 -6.94 9.68 12.09
C ASN A 48 -5.40 9.69 12.30
N PRO A 49 -4.82 8.69 12.99
CA PRO A 49 -3.41 8.65 13.33
C PRO A 49 -2.49 8.50 12.11
N ILE A 50 -3.03 8.12 10.95
CA ILE A 50 -2.29 8.08 9.67
C ILE A 50 -1.88 9.49 9.22
N HIS A 51 -2.61 10.55 9.57
CA HIS A 51 -2.23 11.92 9.21
C HIS A 51 -0.87 12.32 9.80
N ARG A 52 -0.46 11.70 10.92
CA ARG A 52 0.86 11.92 11.50
C ARG A 52 1.99 11.41 10.60
N LEU A 53 1.77 10.34 9.81
CA LEU A 53 2.79 9.83 8.86
C LEU A 53 3.15 10.85 7.79
N SER A 54 2.17 11.61 7.32
CA SER A 54 2.40 12.66 6.33
C SER A 54 3.24 13.80 6.89
N ARG A 55 3.07 14.15 8.17
CA ARG A 55 3.90 15.16 8.85
C ARG A 55 5.34 14.67 9.07
N THR A 56 5.52 13.39 9.37
CA THR A 56 6.84 12.79 9.63
C THR A 56 7.57 12.35 8.35
N ARG A 57 6.96 12.49 7.16
CA ARG A 57 7.55 12.12 5.85
C ARG A 57 8.05 10.66 5.79
N VAL A 58 7.31 9.73 6.40
CA VAL A 58 7.67 8.30 6.49
C VAL A 58 7.19 7.50 5.25
N TRP A 59 6.45 8.13 4.34
CA TRP A 59 5.98 7.49 3.11
C TRP A 59 7.14 7.12 2.19
N ASN A 60 7.14 5.86 1.73
CA ASN A 60 8.14 5.40 0.76
C ASN A 60 7.87 6.01 -0.61
N ARG A 61 8.92 6.37 -1.34
CA ARG A 61 8.79 6.80 -2.75
C ARG A 61 8.43 5.59 -3.59
N ASP A 62 7.26 5.64 -4.22
CA ASP A 62 6.81 4.57 -5.13
C ASP A 62 7.30 4.88 -6.54
N GLU A 63 8.19 4.05 -7.06
CA GLU A 63 8.68 4.17 -8.43
C GLU A 63 7.94 3.19 -9.34
N ARG A 64 7.52 3.70 -10.50
CA ARG A 64 6.85 2.87 -11.50
C ARG A 64 7.76 1.71 -11.90
N ARG A 65 7.25 0.48 -11.80
CA ARG A 65 7.93 -0.70 -12.35
C ARG A 65 8.11 -0.53 -13.86
N ARG A 66 9.36 -0.49 -14.31
CA ARG A 66 9.73 -0.43 -15.74
C ARG A 66 10.26 -1.79 -16.21
N THR A 67 9.46 -2.84 -16.03
CA THR A 67 9.79 -4.16 -16.56
C THR A 67 9.45 -4.19 -18.05
N VAL A 68 10.48 -4.10 -18.90
CA VAL A 68 10.36 -4.19 -20.36
C VAL A 68 11.10 -5.44 -20.83
N ILE A 69 10.41 -6.30 -21.60
CA ILE A 69 11.04 -7.46 -22.24
C ILE A 69 11.87 -6.95 -23.42
N LYS A 70 13.18 -7.15 -23.37
CA LYS A 70 14.07 -6.77 -24.48
C LYS A 70 13.94 -7.78 -25.62
N ARG A 71 14.26 -7.37 -26.85
CA ARG A 71 14.10 -8.22 -28.06
C ARG A 71 14.76 -9.60 -27.94
N HIS A 72 15.90 -9.71 -27.26
CA HIS A 72 16.59 -10.99 -27.03
C HIS A 72 15.96 -11.85 -25.92
N GLN A 73 15.18 -11.27 -25.02
CA GLN A 73 14.44 -12.00 -23.98
C GLN A 73 13.11 -12.56 -24.50
N LEU A 74 12.69 -12.13 -25.70
CA LEU A 74 11.40 -12.49 -26.27
C LEU A 74 11.33 -13.98 -26.65
N SER A 75 12.41 -14.56 -27.20
CA SER A 75 12.46 -15.99 -27.56
C SER A 75 12.30 -16.89 -26.35
N ALA A 76 13.04 -16.61 -25.27
CA ALA A 76 12.93 -17.33 -24.01
C ALA A 76 11.53 -17.21 -23.38
N TRP A 77 10.91 -16.02 -23.50
CA TRP A 77 9.56 -15.79 -23.00
C TRP A 77 8.50 -16.63 -23.72
N TYR A 78 8.58 -16.75 -25.05
CA TYR A 78 7.66 -17.59 -25.83
C TYR A 78 7.78 -19.08 -25.46
N VAL A 79 8.99 -19.58 -25.29
CA VAL A 79 9.23 -20.98 -24.91
C VAL A 79 8.59 -21.28 -23.55
N ILE A 80 8.82 -20.42 -22.54
CA ILE A 80 8.23 -20.58 -21.20
C ILE A 80 6.70 -20.59 -21.26
N ARG A 81 6.09 -19.69 -22.05
CA ARG A 81 4.63 -19.64 -22.20
C ARG A 81 4.05 -20.89 -22.86
N ALA A 82 4.75 -21.48 -23.83
CA ALA A 82 4.30 -22.70 -24.49
C ALA A 82 4.33 -23.91 -23.53
N THR A 83 5.33 -23.99 -22.66
CA THR A 83 5.46 -25.07 -21.67
C THR A 83 4.41 -25.00 -20.56
N SER A 84 3.92 -23.80 -20.20
CA SER A 84 2.93 -23.64 -19.11
C SER A 84 1.47 -23.86 -19.51
N GLN A 85 1.18 -24.08 -20.81
CA GLN A 85 -0.18 -24.31 -21.33
C GLN A 85 -0.47 -25.80 -21.57
N GLY A 86 0.49 -26.69 -21.29
CA GLY A 86 0.42 -28.13 -21.53
C GLY A 86 0.26 -29.00 -20.28
N THR A 87 -0.31 -28.48 -19.19
CA THR A 87 -0.69 -29.22 -17.98
C THR A 87 -2.02 -28.68 -17.50
#